data_AF-A0A358HWQ7-F1
#
_entry.id   AF-A0A358HWQ7-F1
#
_cell.length_a   1.000
_cell.length_b   1.000
_cell.length_c   1.000
_cell.angle_alpha   90.00
_cell.angle_beta   90.00
_cell.angle_gamma   90.00
#
_symmetry.space_group_name_H-M   'P 1'
#
loop_
_entity.id
_entity.type
_entity.pdbx_description
1 polymer ?
#
loop_
_entity_poly.entity_id
_entity_poly.type
_entity_poly.pdbx_seq_one_letter_code
_entity_poly.pdbx_strand_id
1 'polypeptide(L)'
;MKKMVSSLLAVSALGAGFVATPAVAEELSVVGSWSSLPLYKQYENPFWTETLPADSNGDIIVQMTTHDQMGIGGGDVFRLLSDGVFDVAMTVGDYAVGDAPELEGLDVPLVANTAAEAQAMVEAARPMVDEIFETRFNSKVLAIAPYPPQVVFCAGEVNSITDLKGKKVRGSGRMTTKFLEALG
;
A
#
# COMPACT_ATOMS: atom_id res chain seq x y z
N MET A 1 36.17 -22.80 -78.88
CA MET A 1 34.91 -23.30 -79.46
C MET A 1 33.88 -23.44 -78.34
N LYS A 2 32.65 -23.04 -78.64
CA LYS A 2 31.47 -22.85 -77.75
C LYS A 2 31.05 -24.08 -76.93
N LYS A 3 30.50 -23.82 -75.73
CA LYS A 3 29.20 -24.24 -75.13
C LYS A 3 29.30 -24.01 -73.60
N MET A 4 28.79 -22.95 -72.97
CA MET A 4 27.41 -22.49 -72.66
C MET A 4 26.52 -23.49 -71.89
N VAL A 5 25.89 -22.95 -70.82
CA VAL A 5 24.70 -23.42 -70.02
C VAL A 5 25.05 -24.37 -68.84
N SER A 6 24.63 -24.22 -67.56
CA SER A 6 23.64 -23.37 -66.86
C SER A 6 23.94 -23.32 -65.33
N SER A 7 23.62 -22.17 -64.71
CA SER A 7 22.78 -21.98 -63.50
C SER A 7 22.95 -22.85 -62.24
N LEU A 8 23.34 -22.25 -61.11
CA LEU A 8 22.46 -21.81 -60.00
C LEU A 8 23.32 -21.31 -58.81
N LEU A 9 23.33 -19.99 -58.56
CA LEU A 9 23.72 -19.43 -57.27
C LEU A 9 22.53 -19.58 -56.32
N ALA A 10 22.64 -20.49 -55.34
CA ALA A 10 21.76 -20.49 -54.18
C ALA A 10 22.33 -19.52 -53.14
N VAL A 11 21.84 -18.28 -53.14
CA VAL A 11 22.04 -17.34 -52.03
C VAL A 11 21.09 -17.77 -50.92
N SER A 12 21.57 -18.57 -49.98
CA SER A 12 20.86 -18.85 -48.74
C SER A 12 20.93 -17.61 -47.86
N ALA A 13 19.91 -16.76 -47.94
CA ALA A 13 19.69 -15.68 -47.00
C ALA A 13 19.52 -16.29 -45.60
N LEU A 14 20.52 -16.11 -44.73
CA LEU A 14 20.34 -16.25 -43.28
C LEU A 14 19.33 -15.18 -42.86
N GLY A 15 18.05 -15.56 -42.81
CA GLY A 15 17.06 -14.78 -42.10
C GLY A 15 17.45 -14.74 -40.63
N ALA A 16 17.95 -13.61 -40.17
CA ALA A 16 17.99 -13.27 -38.76
C ALA A 16 16.54 -13.18 -38.27
N GLY A 17 15.97 -14.33 -37.90
CA GLY A 17 14.72 -14.37 -37.15
C GLY A 17 14.98 -13.68 -35.82
N PHE A 18 14.50 -12.45 -35.68
CA PHE A 18 14.23 -11.88 -34.37
C PHE A 18 13.24 -12.83 -33.69
N VAL A 19 13.75 -13.68 -32.80
CA VAL A 19 12.91 -14.38 -31.84
C VAL A 19 12.41 -13.30 -30.89
N ALA A 20 11.24 -12.75 -31.20
CA ALA A 20 10.49 -11.96 -30.23
C ALA A 20 10.15 -12.92 -29.08
N THR A 21 10.93 -12.86 -28.00
CA THR A 21 10.50 -13.43 -26.73
C THR A 21 9.16 -12.80 -26.40
N PRO A 22 8.10 -13.58 -26.11
CA PRO A 22 6.86 -12.99 -25.64
C PRO A 22 7.20 -12.16 -24.40
N ALA A 23 6.74 -10.92 -24.34
CA ALA A 23 6.78 -10.13 -23.12
C ALA A 23 6.02 -10.92 -22.06
N VAL A 24 6.75 -11.47 -21.09
CA VAL A 24 6.13 -12.11 -19.94
C VAL A 24 5.71 -10.97 -19.05
N ALA A 25 4.41 -10.77 -18.91
CA ALA A 25 3.87 -9.80 -17.97
C ALA A 25 4.36 -10.16 -16.56
N GLU A 26 4.83 -9.17 -15.82
CA GLU A 26 5.21 -9.29 -14.43
C GLU A 26 3.95 -9.42 -13.59
N GLU A 27 3.84 -10.49 -12.79
CA GLU A 27 2.71 -10.69 -11.88
C GLU A 27 3.08 -10.21 -10.49
N LEU A 28 2.30 -9.27 -9.94
CA LEU A 28 2.45 -8.76 -8.58
C LEU A 28 1.34 -9.30 -7.68
N SER A 29 1.72 -9.87 -6.54
CA SER A 29 0.80 -10.18 -5.45
C SER A 29 0.60 -8.94 -4.57
N VAL A 30 -0.63 -8.45 -4.50
CA VAL A 30 -0.98 -7.22 -3.78
C VAL A 30 -1.98 -7.52 -2.67
N VAL A 31 -1.63 -7.11 -1.45
CA VAL A 31 -2.51 -7.18 -0.27
C VAL A 31 -3.02 -5.79 0.07
N GLY A 32 -4.29 -5.53 -0.21
CA GLY A 32 -4.98 -4.30 0.17
C GLY A 32 -5.26 -4.21 1.68
N SER A 33 -5.72 -3.02 2.08
CA SER A 33 -6.23 -2.75 3.43
C SER A 33 -7.57 -3.45 3.67
N TRP A 34 -8.36 -2.99 4.64
CA TRP A 34 -9.62 -3.63 5.00
C TRP A 34 -10.61 -3.64 3.82
N SER A 35 -11.03 -4.83 3.39
CA SER A 35 -11.93 -5.04 2.26
C SER A 35 -13.27 -4.28 2.36
N SER A 36 -13.70 -3.98 3.58
CA SER A 36 -14.96 -3.29 3.86
C SER A 36 -14.90 -1.78 3.64
N LEU A 37 -13.71 -1.17 3.69
CA LEU A 37 -13.54 0.28 3.75
C LEU A 37 -13.63 0.96 2.38
N PRO A 38 -14.10 2.23 2.32
CA PRO A 38 -14.10 3.00 1.08
C PRO A 38 -12.72 3.16 0.45
N LEU A 39 -11.67 3.28 1.28
CA LEU A 39 -10.28 3.39 0.79
C LEU A 39 -9.94 2.22 -0.14
N TYR A 40 -10.16 0.99 0.29
CA TYR A 40 -9.98 -0.21 -0.53
C TYR A 40 -10.89 -0.21 -1.76
N LYS A 41 -12.21 -0.09 -1.56
CA LYS A 41 -13.20 -0.28 -2.63
C LYS A 41 -13.12 0.75 -3.74
N GLN A 42 -12.79 1.99 -3.41
CA GLN A 42 -12.85 3.13 -4.34
C GLN A 42 -11.49 3.53 -4.89
N TYR A 43 -10.39 3.17 -4.21
CA TYR A 43 -9.06 3.62 -4.59
C TYR A 43 -8.10 2.45 -4.77
N GLU A 44 -7.85 1.64 -3.74
CA GLU A 44 -6.83 0.59 -3.81
C GLU A 44 -7.18 -0.44 -4.88
N ASN A 45 -8.39 -1.01 -4.82
CA ASN A 45 -8.80 -2.05 -5.74
C ASN A 45 -8.83 -1.57 -7.20
N PRO A 46 -9.52 -0.48 -7.56
CA PRO A 46 -9.50 0.03 -8.94
C PRO A 46 -8.10 0.44 -9.43
N PHE A 47 -7.24 0.97 -8.54
CA PHE A 47 -5.87 1.31 -8.93
C PHE A 47 -5.09 0.06 -9.35
N TRP A 48 -5.08 -0.96 -8.48
CA TRP A 48 -4.27 -2.15 -8.68
C TRP A 48 -4.83 -3.09 -9.76
N THR A 49 -6.16 -3.22 -9.88
CA THR A 49 -6.76 -4.19 -10.81
C THR A 49 -7.13 -3.59 -12.17
N GLU A 50 -7.21 -2.27 -12.29
CA GLU A 50 -7.62 -1.61 -13.54
C GLU A 50 -6.59 -0.57 -14.01
N THR A 51 -6.24 0.38 -13.17
CA THR A 51 -5.39 1.53 -13.56
C THR A 51 -3.97 1.09 -13.91
N LEU A 52 -3.30 0.38 -13.00
CA LEU A 52 -1.92 -0.06 -13.20
C LEU A 52 -1.77 -1.04 -14.38
N PRO A 53 -2.63 -2.08 -14.55
CA PRO A 53 -2.57 -2.94 -15.73
C PRO A 53 -2.79 -2.18 -17.05
N ALA A 54 -3.71 -1.20 -17.07
CA ALA A 54 -3.94 -0.38 -18.25
C ALA A 54 -2.75 0.54 -18.56
N ASP A 55 -2.22 1.23 -17.56
CA ASP A 55 -1.09 2.17 -17.71
C ASP A 55 0.22 1.45 -18.06
N SER A 56 0.37 0.19 -17.65
CA SER A 56 1.50 -0.67 -18.02
C SER A 56 1.33 -1.37 -19.38
N ASN A 57 0.25 -1.09 -20.14
CA ASN A 57 -0.09 -1.80 -21.38
C ASN A 57 -0.15 -3.34 -21.22
N GLY A 58 -0.50 -3.82 -20.03
CA GLY A 58 -0.52 -5.24 -19.69
C GLY A 58 0.84 -5.86 -19.36
N ASP A 59 1.91 -5.06 -19.28
CA ASP A 59 3.23 -5.54 -18.82
C ASP A 59 3.22 -5.90 -17.32
N ILE A 60 2.29 -5.34 -16.54
CA ILE A 60 2.07 -5.68 -15.13
C ILE A 60 0.65 -6.23 -14.97
N ILE A 61 0.57 -7.43 -14.39
CA ILE A 61 -0.68 -8.07 -13.97
C ILE A 61 -0.68 -8.13 -12.44
N VAL A 62 -1.85 -7.93 -11.84
CA VAL A 62 -1.98 -7.90 -10.38
C VAL A 62 -2.92 -9.00 -9.89
N GLN A 63 -2.46 -9.79 -8.93
CA GLN A 63 -3.29 -10.66 -8.10
C GLN A 63 -3.57 -9.97 -6.78
N MET A 64 -4.79 -9.45 -6.63
CA MET A 64 -5.16 -8.68 -5.45
C MET A 64 -6.02 -9.48 -4.46
N THR A 65 -5.72 -9.34 -3.18
CA THR A 65 -6.55 -9.74 -2.06
C THR A 65 -6.48 -8.66 -0.97
N THR A 66 -7.02 -8.92 0.22
CA THR A 66 -6.91 -8.04 1.40
C THR A 66 -6.46 -8.84 2.61
N HIS A 67 -5.82 -8.18 3.57
CA HIS A 67 -5.31 -8.88 4.75
C HIS A 67 -6.44 -9.56 5.55
N ASP A 68 -7.65 -9.01 5.58
CA ASP A 68 -8.79 -9.61 6.27
C ASP A 68 -9.35 -10.84 5.53
N GLN A 69 -9.34 -10.84 4.19
CA GLN A 69 -9.69 -12.04 3.41
C GLN A 69 -8.67 -13.17 3.58
N MET A 70 -7.41 -12.82 3.83
CA MET A 70 -6.34 -13.78 4.13
C MET A 70 -6.35 -14.25 5.60
N GLY A 71 -7.14 -13.62 6.47
CA GLY A 71 -7.11 -13.91 7.91
C GLY A 71 -5.85 -13.45 8.63
N ILE A 72 -5.13 -12.46 8.06
CA ILE A 72 -3.90 -11.90 8.60
C ILE A 72 -4.24 -10.72 9.52
N GLY A 73 -3.65 -10.73 10.72
CA GLY A 73 -3.75 -9.61 11.65
C GLY A 73 -3.03 -8.39 11.11
N GLY A 74 -3.61 -7.20 11.27
CA GLY A 74 -3.05 -5.96 10.72
C GLY A 74 -1.58 -5.69 11.12
N GLY A 75 -1.18 -6.09 12.34
CA GLY A 75 0.20 -5.94 12.80
C GLY A 75 1.20 -6.90 12.13
N ASP A 76 0.73 -7.98 11.51
CA ASP A 76 1.59 -8.94 10.82
C ASP A 76 1.85 -8.56 9.36
N VAL A 77 1.07 -7.64 8.79
CA VAL A 77 1.08 -7.33 7.35
C VAL A 77 2.46 -6.89 6.87
N PHE A 78 3.11 -5.93 7.51
CA PHE A 78 4.44 -5.46 7.05
C PHE A 78 5.58 -6.40 7.42
N ARG A 79 5.40 -7.28 8.42
CA ARG A 79 6.36 -8.35 8.69
C ARG A 79 6.32 -9.40 7.58
N LEU A 80 5.13 -9.80 7.14
CA LEU A 80 4.96 -10.72 6.02
C LEU A 80 5.39 -10.10 4.68
N LEU A 81 5.22 -8.77 4.51
CA LEU A 81 5.82 -8.02 3.40
C LEU A 81 7.35 -8.17 3.41
N SER A 82 7.98 -7.94 4.57
CA SER A 82 9.42 -8.04 4.73
C SER A 82 9.95 -9.45 4.44
N ASP A 83 9.17 -10.48 4.76
CA ASP A 83 9.47 -11.88 4.49
C ASP A 83 9.23 -12.29 3.02
N GLY A 84 8.69 -11.38 2.19
CA GLY A 84 8.45 -11.60 0.76
C GLY A 84 7.23 -12.48 0.46
N VAL A 85 6.25 -12.54 1.37
CA VAL A 85 5.02 -13.34 1.17
C VAL A 85 4.13 -12.75 0.07
N PHE A 86 4.21 -11.45 -0.15
CA PHE A 86 3.55 -10.68 -1.20
C PHE A 86 4.42 -9.50 -1.58
N ASP A 87 4.24 -8.97 -2.79
CA ASP A 87 5.11 -7.93 -3.36
C ASP A 87 4.72 -6.52 -2.87
N VAL A 88 3.42 -6.31 -2.60
CA VAL A 88 2.89 -5.02 -2.14
C VAL A 88 1.88 -5.25 -1.02
N ALA A 89 1.90 -4.39 0.00
CA ALA A 89 0.89 -4.40 1.05
C ALA A 89 0.46 -3.02 1.52
N MET A 90 -0.80 -2.96 1.97
CA MET A 90 -1.46 -1.76 2.47
C MET A 90 -2.19 -2.11 3.77
N THR A 91 -1.92 -1.39 4.85
CA THR A 91 -2.67 -1.50 6.10
C THR A 91 -2.57 -0.20 6.91
N VAL A 92 -3.17 -0.17 8.10
CA VAL A 92 -3.11 0.99 9.00
C VAL A 92 -1.72 1.09 9.62
N GLY A 93 -1.06 2.25 9.47
CA GLY A 93 0.30 2.47 10.00
C GLY A 93 0.44 2.21 11.50
N ASP A 94 -0.59 2.53 12.28
CA ASP A 94 -0.65 2.27 13.73
C ASP A 94 -0.50 0.80 14.12
N TYR A 95 -0.81 -0.14 13.22
CA TYR A 95 -0.66 -1.57 13.51
C TYR A 95 0.81 -2.00 13.56
N ALA A 96 1.71 -1.25 12.92
CA ALA A 96 3.15 -1.53 12.87
C ALA A 96 3.96 -0.81 13.95
N VAL A 97 3.30 -0.05 14.82
CA VAL A 97 3.92 0.72 15.90
C VAL A 97 4.66 -0.15 16.91
N GLY A 98 4.26 -1.41 17.06
CA GLY A 98 4.99 -2.38 17.90
C GLY A 98 6.41 -2.64 17.38
N ASP A 99 6.60 -2.61 16.06
CA ASP A 99 7.87 -2.84 15.38
C ASP A 99 8.61 -1.53 15.05
N ALA A 100 7.86 -0.44 14.83
CA ALA A 100 8.36 0.90 14.53
C ALA A 100 7.58 1.99 15.27
N PRO A 101 7.89 2.26 16.55
CA PRO A 101 7.17 3.23 17.39
C PRO A 101 7.12 4.65 16.83
N GLU A 102 8.10 5.01 15.99
CA GLU A 102 8.21 6.32 15.35
C GLU A 102 7.02 6.60 14.40
N LEU A 103 6.38 5.55 13.86
CA LEU A 103 5.20 5.67 13.00
C LEU A 103 4.00 6.33 13.70
N GLU A 104 3.94 6.30 15.04
CA GLU A 104 2.92 7.04 15.79
C GLU A 104 2.96 8.56 15.57
N GLY A 105 4.07 9.09 15.05
CA GLY A 105 4.17 10.49 14.65
C GLY A 105 3.14 10.90 13.60
N LEU A 106 2.55 9.94 12.88
CA LEU A 106 1.50 10.16 11.89
C LEU A 106 0.08 10.25 12.49
N ASP A 107 -0.13 9.87 13.76
CA ASP A 107 -1.43 9.87 14.45
C ASP A 107 -1.40 10.69 15.75
N VAL A 108 -0.61 11.77 15.80
CA VAL A 108 -0.57 12.63 16.98
C VAL A 108 -1.85 13.47 17.09
N PRO A 109 -2.64 13.34 18.17
CA PRO A 109 -3.90 14.06 18.29
C PRO A 109 -3.72 15.58 18.24
N LEU A 110 -4.66 16.24 17.53
CA LEU A 110 -4.75 17.70 17.39
C LEU A 110 -3.62 18.37 16.58
N VAL A 111 -2.67 17.62 15.99
CA VAL A 111 -1.60 18.18 15.14
C VAL A 111 -2.09 18.54 13.75
N ALA A 112 -2.88 17.66 13.13
CA ALA A 112 -3.46 17.88 11.80
C ALA A 112 -4.98 17.64 11.86
N ASN A 113 -5.76 18.70 11.70
CA ASN A 113 -7.23 18.66 11.83
C ASN A 113 -7.93 18.85 10.47
N THR A 114 -7.18 19.10 9.42
CA THR A 114 -7.64 19.21 8.03
C THR A 114 -6.84 18.29 7.12
N ALA A 115 -7.40 17.94 5.96
CA ALA A 115 -6.69 17.12 4.97
C ALA A 115 -5.38 17.78 4.49
N ALA A 116 -5.36 19.11 4.36
CA ALA A 116 -4.15 19.85 3.96
C ALA A 116 -3.06 19.80 5.05
N GLU A 117 -3.42 19.95 6.32
CA GLU A 117 -2.48 19.78 7.43
C GLU A 117 -1.97 18.33 7.53
N ALA A 118 -2.85 17.35 7.30
CA ALA A 118 -2.46 15.94 7.30
C ALA A 118 -1.47 15.63 6.17
N GLN A 119 -1.69 16.20 4.99
CA GLN A 119 -0.73 16.10 3.88
C GLN A 119 0.61 16.74 4.25
N ALA A 120 0.61 17.97 4.79
CA ALA A 120 1.85 18.64 5.20
C ALA A 120 2.62 17.85 6.28
N MET A 121 1.90 17.24 7.23
CA MET A 121 2.47 16.36 8.25
C MET A 121 3.10 15.11 7.62
N VAL A 122 2.40 14.45 6.68
CA VAL A 122 2.92 13.28 5.95
C VAL A 122 4.16 13.64 5.13
N GLU A 123 4.16 14.79 4.45
CA GLU A 123 5.32 15.27 3.68
C GLU A 123 6.52 15.52 4.59
N ALA A 124 6.32 16.12 5.77
CA ALA A 124 7.36 16.34 6.75
C ALA A 124 7.90 15.02 7.35
N ALA A 125 7.02 14.04 7.57
CA ALA A 125 7.40 12.73 8.12
C ALA A 125 7.99 11.78 7.06
N ARG A 126 7.80 12.04 5.77
CA ARG A 126 8.14 11.11 4.68
C ARG A 126 9.57 10.56 4.74
N PRO A 127 10.63 11.35 5.00
CA PRO A 127 11.98 10.81 5.11
C PRO A 127 12.14 9.75 6.20
N MET A 128 11.52 9.98 7.36
CA MET A 128 11.54 9.03 8.48
C MET A 128 10.75 7.77 8.15
N VAL A 129 9.58 7.90 7.51
CA VAL A 129 8.79 6.73 7.10
C VAL A 129 9.53 5.91 6.04
N ASP A 130 10.15 6.55 5.04
CA ASP A 130 10.94 5.85 4.01
C ASP A 130 12.10 5.06 4.65
N GLU A 131 12.85 5.67 5.59
CA GLU A 131 13.94 4.99 6.31
C GLU A 131 13.44 3.80 7.13
N ILE A 132 12.31 3.93 7.82
CA ILE A 132 11.70 2.83 8.60
C ILE A 132 11.37 1.65 7.69
N PHE A 133 10.68 1.89 6.57
CA PHE A 133 10.27 0.80 5.68
C PHE A 133 11.45 0.16 4.95
N GLU A 134 12.46 0.94 4.59
CA GLU A 134 13.69 0.41 3.99
C GLU A 134 14.45 -0.48 5.00
N THR A 135 14.65 0.00 6.23
CA THR A 135 15.53 -0.64 7.21
C THR A 135 14.87 -1.75 8.03
N ARG A 136 13.57 -1.62 8.35
CA ARG A 136 12.86 -2.57 9.22
C ARG A 136 11.94 -3.53 8.48
N PHE A 137 11.45 -3.14 7.30
CA PHE A 137 10.48 -3.92 6.55
C PHE A 137 10.96 -4.33 5.16
N ASN A 138 12.24 -4.08 4.81
CA ASN A 138 12.82 -4.41 3.51
C ASN A 138 11.93 -3.96 2.33
N SER A 139 11.36 -2.75 2.43
CA SER A 139 10.25 -2.30 1.60
C SER A 139 10.41 -0.86 1.16
N LYS A 140 9.77 -0.50 0.03
CA LYS A 140 9.67 0.89 -0.43
C LYS A 140 8.26 1.44 -0.20
N VAL A 141 8.17 2.61 0.44
CA VAL A 141 6.90 3.32 0.63
C VAL A 141 6.42 3.89 -0.69
N LEU A 142 5.28 3.40 -1.19
CA LEU A 142 4.63 3.91 -2.40
C LEU A 142 3.71 5.09 -2.09
N ALA A 143 2.86 4.95 -1.08
CA ALA A 143 1.86 5.94 -0.71
C ALA A 143 1.57 5.94 0.79
N ILE A 144 1.10 7.08 1.30
CA ILE A 144 0.53 7.25 2.63
C ILE A 144 -0.81 7.96 2.43
N ALA A 145 -1.90 7.33 2.84
CA ALA A 145 -3.25 7.86 2.69
C ALA A 145 -3.87 8.10 4.07
N PRO A 146 -4.45 9.30 4.34
CA PRO A 146 -5.12 9.55 5.60
C PRO A 146 -6.48 8.87 5.65
N TYR A 147 -6.85 8.35 6.82
CA TYR A 147 -8.24 8.04 7.12
C TYR A 147 -9.04 9.33 7.37
N PRO A 148 -10.39 9.29 7.30
CA PRO A 148 -11.22 10.41 7.70
C PRO A 148 -10.95 10.88 9.14
N PRO A 149 -11.38 12.10 9.50
CA PRO A 149 -11.19 12.64 10.84
C PRO A 149 -11.64 11.66 11.94
N GLN A 150 -10.82 11.54 12.99
CA GLN A 150 -11.14 10.70 14.13
C GLN A 150 -12.31 11.30 14.91
N VAL A 151 -13.33 10.49 15.20
CA VAL A 151 -14.53 10.90 15.93
C VAL A 151 -14.82 9.91 17.06
N VAL A 152 -15.30 10.43 18.19
CA VAL A 152 -15.73 9.60 19.32
C VAL A 152 -17.18 9.19 19.11
N PHE A 153 -17.40 7.91 18.85
CA PHE A 153 -18.75 7.34 18.79
C PHE A 153 -19.24 7.02 20.21
N CYS A 154 -20.33 7.67 20.63
CA CYS A 154 -20.86 7.56 21.99
C CYS A 154 -22.21 6.83 22.00
N ALA A 155 -22.38 5.91 22.96
CA ALA A 155 -23.67 5.34 23.30
C ALA A 155 -24.40 6.29 24.27
N GLY A 156 -25.03 7.33 23.73
CA GLY A 156 -25.74 8.37 24.49
C GLY A 156 -25.21 9.77 24.23
N GLU A 157 -25.83 10.76 24.89
CA GLU A 157 -25.46 12.16 24.73
C GLU A 157 -24.14 12.49 25.43
N VAL A 158 -23.27 13.22 24.73
CA VAL A 158 -22.01 13.78 25.21
C VAL A 158 -21.98 15.22 24.71
N ASN A 159 -22.10 16.19 25.63
CA ASN A 159 -22.19 17.61 25.32
C ASN A 159 -20.89 18.36 25.61
N SER A 160 -19.99 17.74 26.37
CA SER A 160 -18.72 18.31 26.78
C SER A 160 -17.66 17.23 26.99
N ILE A 161 -16.40 17.64 26.99
CA ILE A 161 -15.27 16.73 27.23
C ILE A 161 -15.34 16.08 28.62
N THR A 162 -15.92 16.76 29.61
CA THR A 162 -16.10 16.24 30.97
C THR A 162 -17.09 15.08 31.03
N ASP A 163 -17.98 14.93 30.04
CA ASP A 163 -18.95 13.83 29.98
C ASP A 163 -18.30 12.50 29.58
N LEU A 164 -17.08 12.55 29.02
CA LEU A 164 -16.26 11.37 28.74
C LEU A 164 -15.70 10.73 30.01
N LYS A 165 -15.70 11.45 31.14
CA LYS A 165 -15.10 10.97 32.38
C LYS A 165 -15.72 9.64 32.85
N GLY A 166 -14.87 8.64 33.06
CA GLY A 166 -15.27 7.30 33.49
C GLY A 166 -15.98 6.47 32.42
N LYS A 167 -16.07 6.96 31.17
CA LYS A 167 -16.57 6.17 30.03
C LYS A 167 -15.48 5.23 29.53
N LYS A 168 -15.89 4.06 29.05
CA LYS A 168 -14.98 3.15 28.34
C LYS A 168 -15.01 3.53 26.86
N VAL A 169 -13.96 4.20 26.39
CA VAL A 169 -13.79 4.57 25.00
C VAL A 169 -12.64 3.76 24.41
N ARG A 170 -12.86 3.10 23.28
CA ARG A 170 -11.81 2.38 22.55
C ARG A 170 -11.05 3.36 21.67
N GLY A 171 -9.75 3.51 21.89
CA GLY A 171 -8.85 4.23 20.97
C GLY A 171 -8.51 3.39 19.73
N SER A 172 -8.25 4.07 18.61
CA SER A 172 -7.81 3.47 17.35
C SER A 172 -6.35 3.01 17.42
N GLY A 173 -5.50 3.75 18.14
CA GLY A 173 -4.10 3.47 18.39
C GLY A 173 -3.65 3.88 19.80
N ARG A 174 -2.35 3.79 20.07
CA ARG A 174 -1.79 4.10 21.40
C ARG A 174 -1.93 5.59 21.74
N MET A 175 -1.63 6.49 20.80
CA MET A 175 -1.66 7.93 21.03
C MET A 175 -3.08 8.45 21.25
N THR A 176 -4.04 7.98 20.44
CA THR A 176 -5.47 8.25 20.64
C THR A 176 -5.98 7.70 21.98
N THR A 177 -5.53 6.50 22.39
CA THR A 177 -5.87 5.95 23.72
C THR A 177 -5.33 6.83 24.84
N LYS A 178 -4.05 7.22 24.79
CA LYS A 178 -3.44 8.12 25.80
C LYS A 178 -4.13 9.48 25.87
N PHE A 179 -4.53 10.02 24.73
CA PHE A 179 -5.28 11.27 24.69
C PHE A 179 -6.62 11.12 25.39
N LEU A 180 -7.38 10.07 25.10
CA LEU A 180 -8.65 9.79 25.78
C LEU A 180 -8.46 9.59 27.29
N GLU A 181 -7.45 8.82 27.71
CA GLU A 181 -7.12 8.63 29.14
C GLU A 181 -6.80 9.95 29.85
N ALA A 182 -6.10 10.87 29.18
CA ALA A 182 -5.80 12.20 29.73
C ALA A 182 -7.06 13.08 29.89
N LEU A 183 -8.13 12.78 29.17
CA LEU A 183 -9.43 13.47 29.27
C LEU A 183 -10.32 12.91 30.39
N GLY A 184 -10.00 11.72 30.93
CA GLY A 184 -10.64 11.10 32.10
C GLY A 184 -11.56 9.93 31.78
#